data_AF-A0A0M9B6B3-F1
#
_entry.id   AF-A0A0M9B6B3-F1
#
_cell.length_a   1.000
_cell.length_b   1.000
_cell.length_c   1.000
_cell.angle_alpha   90.00
_cell.angle_beta   90.00
_cell.angle_gamma   90.00
#
_symmetry.space_group_name_H-M   'P 1'
#
loop_
_entity.id
_entity.type
_entity.pdbx_description
1 polymer ?
#
loop_
_entity_poly.entity_id
_entity_poly.type
_entity_poly.pdbx_seq_one_letter_code
_entity_poly.pdbx_strand_id
1 'polypeptide(L)'
;MSPLEAITRWLDSQDLGMQLEIAGFATFLVFGDDDTFTLGDSEQLESLYRWLNEPSLASGIAAERALTFRVYFASLAEDRSTGAGWKRTEVLVRRILKDATRDGRFAAARKAQRMLELLPARKESWNQVVRSWNELAATYLTHEALSSWSAAEKLRGLRAISSTSVPVAGLGSPHRGAA
;
A
#
# COMPACT_ATOMS: atom_id res chain seq x y z
N MET A 1 -4.97 -8.28 13.26
CA MET A 1 -4.20 -7.50 12.28
C MET A 1 -5.17 -6.94 11.27
N SER A 2 -5.08 -5.63 10.95
CA SER A 2 -5.88 -5.04 9.88
C SER A 2 -5.28 -5.35 8.50
N PRO A 3 -6.05 -5.29 7.40
CA PRO A 3 -5.51 -5.44 6.05
C PRO A 3 -4.42 -4.41 5.70
N LEU A 4 -4.59 -3.16 6.14
CA LEU A 4 -3.59 -2.11 5.92
C LEU A 4 -2.31 -2.33 6.75
N GLU A 5 -2.45 -2.87 7.97
CA GLU A 5 -1.31 -3.29 8.79
C GLU A 5 -0.56 -4.46 8.13
N ALA A 6 -1.27 -5.40 7.52
CA ALA A 6 -0.67 -6.51 6.79
C ALA A 6 0.15 -6.02 5.58
N ILE A 7 -0.39 -5.06 4.82
CA ILE A 7 0.33 -4.40 3.71
C ILE A 7 1.55 -3.65 4.22
N THR A 8 1.41 -2.89 5.32
CA THR A 8 2.51 -2.12 5.93
C THR A 8 3.65 -3.04 6.34
N ARG A 9 3.35 -4.13 7.07
CA ARG A 9 4.38 -5.10 7.49
C ARG A 9 5.05 -5.80 6.31
N TRP A 10 4.29 -6.09 5.26
CA TRP A 10 4.87 -6.65 4.04
C TRP A 10 5.81 -5.65 3.35
N LEU A 11 5.45 -4.37 3.28
CA LEU A 11 6.31 -3.32 2.74
C LEU A 11 7.59 -3.18 3.58
N ASP A 12 7.48 -3.17 4.90
CA ASP A 12 8.61 -3.11 5.84
C ASP A 12 9.58 -4.27 5.69
N SER A 13 9.10 -5.44 5.24
CA SER A 13 9.94 -6.62 5.01
C SER A 13 10.79 -6.55 3.75
N GLN A 14 10.54 -5.58 2.86
CA GLN A 14 11.34 -5.37 1.66
C GLN A 14 12.58 -4.55 1.98
N ASP A 15 13.65 -4.68 1.18
CA ASP A 15 14.79 -3.77 1.27
C ASP A 15 14.37 -2.34 0.88
N LEU A 16 15.10 -1.34 1.38
CA LEU A 16 14.78 0.07 1.16
C LEU A 16 14.67 0.42 -0.34
N GLY A 17 15.49 -0.19 -1.20
CA GLY A 17 15.42 0.05 -2.64
C GLY A 17 14.10 -0.41 -3.24
N MET A 18 13.59 -1.56 -2.80
CA MET A 18 12.27 -2.06 -3.19
C MET A 18 11.14 -1.27 -2.56
N GLN A 19 11.25 -0.86 -1.30
CA GLN A 19 10.25 0.00 -0.65
C GLN A 19 10.04 1.30 -1.44
N LEU A 20 11.14 1.96 -1.80
CA LEU A 20 11.14 3.17 -2.61
C LEU A 20 10.55 2.94 -4.01
N GLU A 21 10.92 1.84 -4.66
CA GLU A 21 10.36 1.51 -5.98
C GLU A 21 8.84 1.24 -5.91
N ILE A 22 8.39 0.48 -4.92
CA ILE A 22 6.96 0.22 -4.68
C ILE A 22 6.21 1.51 -4.39
N ALA A 23 6.78 2.38 -3.55
CA ALA A 23 6.19 3.67 -3.23
C ALA A 23 5.99 4.54 -4.46
N GLY A 24 7.01 4.69 -5.33
CA GLY A 24 6.89 5.48 -6.56
C GLY A 24 5.78 4.99 -7.50
N PHE A 25 5.56 3.67 -7.58
CA PHE A 25 4.43 3.13 -8.35
C PHE A 25 3.08 3.34 -7.66
N ALA A 26 3.03 3.10 -6.35
CA ALA A 26 1.81 3.28 -5.59
C ALA A 26 1.36 4.75 -5.60
N THR A 27 2.28 5.70 -5.50
CA THR A 27 1.95 7.13 -5.52
C THR A 27 1.43 7.60 -6.86
N PHE A 28 2.00 7.14 -7.98
CA PHE A 28 1.42 7.40 -9.30
C PHE A 28 -0.03 6.92 -9.41
N LEU A 29 -0.29 5.68 -8.99
CA LEU A 29 -1.60 5.05 -9.19
C LEU A 29 -2.66 5.50 -8.19
N VAL A 30 -2.26 5.84 -6.96
CA VAL A 30 -3.17 6.24 -5.87
C VAL A 30 -3.34 7.76 -5.81
N PHE A 31 -2.30 8.53 -6.14
CA PHE A 31 -2.31 10.00 -6.03
C PHE A 31 -2.23 10.74 -7.37
N GLY A 32 -2.07 10.02 -8.50
CA GLY A 32 -2.10 10.61 -9.84
C GLY A 32 -0.86 11.40 -10.23
N ASP A 33 0.29 11.08 -9.63
CA ASP A 33 1.53 11.86 -9.77
C ASP A 33 2.38 11.43 -10.99
N ASP A 34 2.61 12.32 -11.95
CA ASP A 34 3.09 11.99 -13.33
C ASP A 34 4.51 11.40 -13.42
N ASP A 35 5.29 11.38 -12.33
CA ASP A 35 6.71 10.98 -12.32
C ASP A 35 6.91 9.46 -12.20
N THR A 36 6.30 8.72 -13.13
CA THR A 36 6.24 7.25 -13.23
C THR A 36 7.57 6.50 -13.39
N PHE A 37 8.69 7.20 -13.56
CA PHE A 37 9.98 6.58 -13.93
C PHE A 37 11.15 6.94 -13.04
N THR A 38 10.90 7.62 -11.92
CA THR A 38 11.92 7.80 -10.88
C THR A 38 11.95 6.54 -9.99
N LEU A 39 13.14 6.20 -9.46
CA LEU A 39 13.18 5.44 -8.21
C LEU A 39 12.40 6.29 -7.23
N GLY A 40 11.37 5.74 -6.57
CA GLY A 40 10.59 6.55 -5.66
C GLY A 40 11.50 7.17 -4.62
N ASP A 41 11.13 8.36 -4.15
CA ASP A 41 11.90 9.05 -3.13
C ASP A 41 11.32 8.80 -1.74
N SER A 42 12.00 9.33 -0.73
CA SER A 42 11.55 9.23 0.66
C SER A 42 10.20 9.89 0.87
N GLU A 43 9.86 10.95 0.14
CA GLU A 43 8.58 11.66 0.30
C GLU A 43 7.41 10.81 -0.21
N GLN A 44 7.60 10.10 -1.32
CA GLN A 44 6.63 9.15 -1.84
C GLN A 44 6.44 7.96 -0.89
N LEU A 45 7.54 7.43 -0.33
CA LEU A 45 7.48 6.36 0.65
C LEU A 45 6.76 6.79 1.94
N GLU A 46 7.09 7.97 2.47
CA GLU A 46 6.39 8.56 3.62
C GLU A 46 4.91 8.78 3.34
N SER A 47 4.56 9.23 2.13
CA SER A 47 3.17 9.46 1.73
C SER A 47 2.39 8.15 1.65
N LEU A 48 3.00 7.09 1.11
CA LEU A 48 2.42 5.75 1.13
C LEU A 48 2.21 5.25 2.57
N TYR A 49 3.21 5.38 3.45
CA TYR A 49 3.07 4.99 4.84
C TYR A 49 1.97 5.76 5.56
N ARG A 50 1.87 7.07 5.33
CA ARG A 50 0.81 7.91 5.91
C ARG A 50 -0.57 7.45 5.44
N TRP A 51 -0.70 7.09 4.16
CA TRP A 51 -1.96 6.59 3.60
C TRP A 51 -2.36 5.21 4.14
N LEU A 52 -1.39 4.32 4.37
CA LEU A 52 -1.60 2.99 4.95
C LEU A 52 -1.91 3.04 6.46
N ASN A 53 -1.31 4.00 7.19
CA ASN A 53 -1.37 4.08 8.64
C ASN A 53 -2.25 5.23 9.17
N GLU A 54 -3.16 5.75 8.35
CA GLU A 54 -4.03 6.85 8.76
C GLU A 54 -4.88 6.43 9.98
N PRO A 55 -4.81 7.20 11.09
CA PRO A 55 -5.47 6.83 12.32
C PRO A 55 -7.00 6.95 12.20
N SER A 56 -7.71 6.14 12.97
CA SER A 56 -9.17 6.23 13.11
C SER A 56 -9.97 5.99 11.82
N LEU A 57 -9.38 5.30 10.84
CA LEU A 57 -10.07 4.93 9.62
C LEU A 57 -11.24 3.97 9.91
N ALA A 58 -12.43 4.28 9.38
CA ALA A 58 -13.55 3.36 9.45
C ALA A 58 -13.21 2.04 8.73
N SER A 59 -13.64 0.91 9.29
CA SER A 59 -13.27 -0.42 8.77
C SER A 59 -13.73 -0.69 7.33
N GLY A 60 -14.80 -0.03 6.86
CA GLY A 60 -15.20 -0.06 5.45
C GLY A 60 -14.17 0.60 4.54
N ILE A 61 -13.77 1.83 4.88
CA ILE A 61 -12.76 2.60 4.14
C ILE A 61 -11.40 1.89 4.15
N ALA A 62 -11.02 1.28 5.27
CA ALA A 62 -9.76 0.53 5.36
C ALA A 62 -9.76 -0.71 4.45
N ALA A 63 -10.88 -1.41 4.34
CA ALA A 63 -11.04 -2.54 3.43
C ALA A 63 -11.02 -2.09 1.97
N GLU A 64 -11.68 -0.97 1.63
CA GLU A 64 -11.65 -0.37 0.30
C GLU A 64 -10.22 0.03 -0.10
N ARG A 65 -9.49 0.73 0.78
CA ARG A 65 -8.07 1.08 0.52
C ARG A 65 -7.20 -0.15 0.29
N ALA A 66 -7.36 -1.19 1.11
CA ALA A 66 -6.61 -2.43 0.94
C ALA A 66 -6.91 -3.09 -0.42
N LEU A 67 -8.17 -3.04 -0.87
CA LEU A 67 -8.57 -3.53 -2.19
C LEU A 67 -7.98 -2.67 -3.32
N THR A 68 -8.04 -1.36 -3.20
CA THR A 68 -7.44 -0.41 -4.14
C THR A 68 -5.94 -0.69 -4.31
N PHE A 69 -5.21 -0.79 -3.19
CA PHE A 69 -3.79 -1.15 -3.21
C PHE A 69 -3.56 -2.50 -3.91
N ARG A 70 -4.38 -3.51 -3.57
CA ARG A 70 -4.28 -4.84 -4.19
C ARG A 70 -4.44 -4.81 -5.70
N VAL A 71 -5.44 -4.11 -6.22
CA VAL A 71 -5.71 -4.06 -7.67
C VAL A 71 -4.53 -3.42 -8.39
N TYR A 72 -4.06 -2.28 -7.91
CA TYR A 72 -2.94 -1.57 -8.53
C TYR A 72 -1.63 -2.35 -8.45
N PHE A 73 -1.33 -2.90 -7.27
CA PHE A 73 -0.11 -3.67 -7.12
C PHE A 73 -0.14 -4.97 -7.93
N ALA A 74 -1.30 -5.64 -8.05
CA ALA A 74 -1.43 -6.83 -8.88
C ALA A 74 -1.12 -6.55 -10.35
N SER A 75 -1.61 -5.42 -10.89
CA SER A 75 -1.29 -5.01 -12.27
C SER A 75 0.22 -4.77 -12.46
N LEU A 76 0.87 -4.12 -11.50
CA LEU A 76 2.32 -3.92 -11.53
C LEU A 76 3.09 -5.25 -11.42
N ALA A 77 2.69 -6.10 -10.47
CA ALA A 77 3.30 -7.39 -10.21
C ALA A 77 3.21 -8.31 -11.43
N GLU A 78 2.10 -8.31 -12.15
CA GLU A 78 1.93 -9.05 -13.41
C GLU A 78 2.99 -8.61 -14.43
N ASP A 79 3.13 -7.31 -14.66
CA ASP A 79 4.13 -6.77 -15.58
C ASP A 79 5.56 -7.10 -15.14
N ARG A 80 5.84 -7.05 -13.83
CA ARG A 80 7.17 -7.40 -13.28
C ARG A 80 7.42 -8.91 -13.13
N SER A 81 6.42 -9.74 -13.34
CA SER A 81 6.56 -11.21 -13.33
C SER A 81 6.89 -11.80 -14.71
N THR A 82 6.71 -11.03 -15.79
CA THR A 82 6.87 -11.54 -17.16
C THR A 82 8.13 -11.02 -17.84
N GLY A 83 8.74 -11.87 -18.67
CA GLY A 83 9.86 -11.44 -19.52
C GLY A 83 9.48 -10.30 -20.47
N ALA A 84 8.21 -10.25 -20.91
CA ALA A 84 7.69 -9.20 -21.78
C ALA A 84 7.65 -7.83 -21.09
N GLY A 85 7.18 -7.74 -19.84
CA GLY A 85 7.16 -6.49 -19.09
C GLY A 85 8.57 -5.93 -18.86
N TRP A 86 9.52 -6.79 -18.46
CA TRP A 86 10.93 -6.41 -18.37
C TRP A 86 11.51 -5.93 -19.69
N LYS A 87 11.12 -6.56 -20.81
CA LYS A 87 11.57 -6.12 -22.13
C LYS A 87 11.03 -4.74 -22.49
N ARG A 88 9.76 -4.44 -22.16
CA ARG A 88 9.17 -3.10 -22.34
C ARG A 88 9.92 -2.06 -21.51
N THR A 89 10.22 -2.36 -20.24
CA THR A 89 11.03 -1.48 -19.39
C THR A 89 12.42 -1.22 -19.99
N GLU A 90 13.12 -2.26 -20.44
CA GLU A 90 14.44 -2.12 -21.07
C GLU A 90 14.37 -1.22 -22.32
N VAL A 91 13.40 -1.44 -23.21
CA VAL A 91 13.20 -0.64 -24.42
C VAL A 91 12.94 0.83 -24.08
N LEU A 92 12.09 1.09 -23.09
CA LEU A 92 11.75 2.44 -22.67
C LEU A 92 12.96 3.17 -22.07
N VAL A 93 13.70 2.53 -21.16
CA VAL A 93 14.89 3.13 -20.54
C VAL A 93 15.97 3.40 -21.58
N ARG A 94 16.15 2.51 -22.58
CA ARG A 94 17.05 2.77 -23.72
C ARG A 94 16.62 3.97 -24.56
N ARG A 95 15.32 4.18 -24.75
CA ARG A 95 14.79 5.38 -25.43
C ARG A 95 15.11 6.64 -24.62
N ILE A 96 14.85 6.63 -23.32
CA ILE A 96 15.16 7.76 -22.42
C ILE A 96 16.65 8.08 -22.46
N LEU A 97 17.53 7.07 -22.40
CA LEU A 97 18.97 7.26 -22.51
C LEU A 97 19.36 7.93 -23.83
N LYS A 98 18.81 7.43 -24.95
CA LYS A 98 19.08 7.99 -26.29
C LYS A 98 18.64 9.45 -26.38
N ASP A 99 17.42 9.76 -25.95
CA ASP A 99 16.88 11.13 -25.99
C ASP A 99 17.67 12.06 -25.05
N ALA A 100 17.92 11.65 -23.80
CA ALA A 100 18.70 12.45 -22.86
C ALA A 100 20.14 12.72 -23.36
N THR A 101 20.76 11.76 -24.03
CA THR A 101 22.10 11.93 -24.63
C THR A 101 22.05 12.93 -25.79
N ARG A 102 21.06 12.80 -26.68
CA ARG A 102 20.86 13.74 -27.80
C ARG A 102 20.62 15.17 -27.30
N ASP A 103 19.82 15.32 -26.25
CA ASP A 103 19.41 16.61 -25.72
C ASP A 103 20.46 17.24 -24.75
N GLY A 104 21.62 16.60 -24.56
CA GLY A 104 22.66 17.08 -23.63
C GLY A 104 22.29 16.98 -22.15
N ARG A 105 21.23 16.23 -21.79
CA ARG A 105 20.76 16.03 -20.41
C ARG A 105 21.58 14.93 -19.72
N PHE A 106 22.86 15.20 -19.49
CA PHE A 106 23.82 14.19 -19.00
C PHE A 106 23.44 13.54 -17.66
N ALA A 107 22.80 14.27 -16.74
CA ALA A 107 22.33 13.70 -15.48
C ALA A 107 21.24 12.63 -15.71
N ALA A 108 20.26 12.93 -16.57
CA ALA A 108 19.21 11.99 -16.94
C ALA A 108 19.78 10.79 -17.73
N ALA A 109 20.74 11.04 -18.62
CA ALA A 109 21.43 9.97 -19.35
C ALA A 109 22.18 9.02 -18.40
N ARG A 110 22.94 9.55 -17.44
CA ARG A 110 23.61 8.73 -16.41
C ARG A 110 22.63 7.92 -15.58
N LYS A 111 21.49 8.52 -15.18
CA LYS A 111 20.43 7.82 -14.45
C LYS A 111 19.85 6.66 -15.28
N ALA A 112 19.51 6.90 -16.54
CA ALA A 112 18.98 5.87 -17.44
C ALA A 112 20.00 4.75 -17.71
N GLN A 113 21.27 5.08 -17.91
CA GLN A 113 22.35 4.10 -18.05
C GLN A 113 22.47 3.23 -16.80
N ARG A 114 22.45 3.84 -15.61
CA ARG A 114 22.51 3.11 -14.34
C ARG A 114 21.31 2.18 -14.15
N MET A 115 20.12 2.61 -14.57
CA MET A 115 18.92 1.77 -14.54
C MET A 115 19.05 0.52 -15.43
N LEU A 116 19.69 0.63 -16.59
CA LEU A 116 19.94 -0.51 -17.48
C LEU A 116 20.94 -1.49 -16.87
N GLU A 117 22.02 -0.99 -16.26
CA GLU A 117 23.02 -1.82 -15.59
C GLU A 117 22.44 -2.64 -14.43
N LEU A 118 21.52 -2.02 -13.67
CA LEU A 118 20.89 -2.66 -12.52
C LEU A 118 19.68 -3.53 -12.87
N LEU A 119 19.26 -3.55 -14.14
CA LEU A 119 18.02 -4.22 -14.56
C LEU A 119 17.99 -5.73 -14.25
N PRO A 120 19.09 -6.50 -14.43
CA PRO A 120 19.11 -7.92 -14.05
C PRO A 120 18.92 -8.15 -12.54
N ALA A 121 19.61 -7.36 -11.70
CA ALA A 121 19.47 -7.46 -10.25
C ALA A 121 18.06 -7.06 -9.79
N ARG A 122 17.51 -5.97 -10.35
CA ARG A 122 16.14 -5.55 -10.09
C ARG A 122 15.12 -6.62 -10.45
N LYS A 123 15.30 -7.31 -11.58
CA LYS A 123 14.44 -8.43 -11.98
C LYS A 123 14.39 -9.52 -10.92
N GLU A 124 15.53 -9.87 -10.34
CA GLU A 124 15.59 -10.89 -9.30
C GLU A 124 14.93 -10.43 -7.99
N SER A 125 15.19 -9.18 -7.56
CA SER A 125 14.50 -8.60 -6.39
C SER A 125 12.98 -8.63 -6.58
N TRP A 126 12.48 -8.24 -7.75
CA TRP A 126 11.05 -8.27 -8.05
C TRP A 126 10.45 -9.69 -8.04
N ASN A 127 11.20 -10.73 -8.39
CA ASN A 127 10.70 -12.10 -8.25
C ASN A 127 10.41 -12.47 -6.79
N GLN A 128 11.19 -11.92 -5.84
CA GLN A 128 10.98 -12.13 -4.41
C GLN A 128 9.79 -11.30 -3.90
N VAL A 129 9.70 -10.04 -4.33
CA VAL A 129 8.57 -9.15 -4.04
C VAL A 129 7.26 -9.76 -4.52
N VAL A 130 7.19 -10.24 -5.77
CA VAL A 130 5.96 -10.84 -6.34
C VAL A 130 5.56 -12.11 -5.58
N ARG A 131 6.52 -12.95 -5.17
CA ARG A 131 6.22 -14.15 -4.37
C ARG A 131 5.60 -13.80 -3.02
N SER A 132 6.27 -12.92 -2.25
CA SER A 132 5.77 -12.49 -0.94
C SER A 132 4.45 -11.72 -1.04
N TRP A 133 4.26 -10.92 -2.09
CA TRP A 133 3.00 -10.26 -2.40
C TRP A 133 1.87 -11.25 -2.62
N ASN A 134 2.08 -12.29 -3.44
CA ASN A 134 1.05 -13.28 -3.74
C ASN A 134 0.60 -14.04 -2.48
N GLU A 135 1.53 -14.35 -1.58
CA GLU A 135 1.23 -14.95 -0.29
C GLU A 135 0.39 -14.04 0.61
N LEU A 136 0.78 -12.76 0.73
CA LEU A 136 0.00 -11.74 1.44
C LEU A 136 -1.41 -11.61 0.86
N ALA A 137 -1.51 -11.48 -0.46
CA ALA A 137 -2.76 -11.23 -1.16
C ALA A 137 -3.73 -12.42 -1.05
N ALA A 138 -3.23 -13.64 -1.13
CA ALA A 138 -4.02 -14.86 -0.97
C ALA A 138 -4.51 -15.07 0.47
N THR A 139 -3.80 -14.52 1.46
CA THR A 139 -4.12 -14.73 2.88
C THR A 139 -5.00 -13.60 3.46
N TYR A 140 -4.63 -12.34 3.20
CA TYR A 140 -5.19 -11.19 3.91
C TYR A 140 -6.03 -10.26 3.04
N LEU A 141 -5.84 -10.30 1.71
CA LEU A 141 -6.43 -9.31 0.81
C LEU A 141 -7.49 -9.92 -0.12
N THR A 142 -7.94 -11.14 0.13
CA THR A 142 -9.07 -11.75 -0.58
C THR A 142 -10.37 -11.00 -0.25
N HIS A 143 -11.33 -11.04 -1.17
CA HIS A 143 -12.64 -10.41 -0.93
C HIS A 143 -13.30 -10.93 0.35
N GLU A 144 -13.19 -12.24 0.60
CA GLU A 144 -13.72 -12.89 1.79
C GLU A 144 -13.00 -12.43 3.07
N ALA A 145 -11.66 -12.36 3.06
CA ALA A 145 -10.87 -11.90 4.20
C ALA A 145 -11.19 -10.44 4.55
N LEU A 146 -11.26 -9.56 3.55
CA LEU A 146 -11.58 -8.15 3.72
C LEU A 146 -13.02 -7.95 4.26
N SER A 147 -14.00 -8.67 3.69
CA SER A 147 -15.39 -8.59 4.11
C SER A 147 -15.59 -9.09 5.54
N SER A 148 -14.99 -10.24 5.87
CA SER A 148 -15.05 -10.85 7.20
C SER A 148 -14.41 -9.95 8.25
N TRP A 149 -13.25 -9.37 7.95
CA TRP A 149 -12.58 -8.43 8.84
C TRP A 149 -13.41 -7.17 9.07
N SER A 150 -13.92 -6.55 8.00
CA SER A 150 -14.70 -5.30 8.10
C SER A 150 -15.98 -5.49 8.92
N ALA A 151 -16.68 -6.62 8.74
CA ALA A 151 -17.86 -6.97 9.51
C ALA A 151 -17.55 -7.19 11.00
N ALA A 152 -16.44 -7.89 11.31
CA ALA A 152 -16.00 -8.11 12.68
C ALA A 152 -15.67 -6.79 13.41
N GLU A 153 -15.01 -5.84 12.74
CA GLU A 153 -14.71 -4.53 13.32
C GLU A 153 -15.97 -3.69 13.58
N LYS A 154 -16.94 -3.71 12.66
CA LYS A 154 -18.23 -3.04 12.88
C LYS A 154 -18.92 -3.57 14.13
N LEU A 155 -18.94 -4.89 14.33
CA LEU A 155 -19.50 -5.52 15.52
C LEU A 155 -18.72 -5.15 16.80
N ARG A 156 -17.39 -5.08 16.75
CA ARG A 156 -16.55 -4.62 17.87
C ARG A 156 -16.88 -3.18 18.25
N GLY A 157 -16.98 -2.27 17.27
CA GLY A 157 -17.36 -0.88 17.49
C GLY A 157 -18.74 -0.74 18.16
N LEU A 158 -19.74 -1.50 17.69
CA LEU A 158 -21.07 -1.51 18.29
C LEU A 158 -21.07 -2.02 19.74
N ARG A 159 -20.32 -3.09 20.04
CA ARG A 159 -20.19 -3.60 21.42
C ARG A 159 -19.50 -2.60 22.35
N ALA A 160 -18.49 -1.87 21.87
CA ALA A 160 -17.80 -0.85 22.67
C ALA A 160 -18.73 0.31 23.06
N ILE A 161 -19.64 0.71 22.16
CA ILE A 161 -20.64 1.76 22.41
C ILE A 161 -21.70 1.27 23.42
N SER A 162 -22.18 0.02 23.29
CA SER A 162 -23.14 -0.54 24.26
C SER A 162 -22.55 -0.67 25.67
N SER A 163 -21.24 -0.92 25.78
CA SER A 163 -20.53 -1.08 27.06
C SER A 163 -20.26 0.25 27.78
N THR A 164 -20.36 1.38 27.08
CA THR A 164 -20.20 2.74 27.65
C THR A 164 -21.54 3.39 28.03
N SER A 165 -22.65 2.64 28.00
CA SER A 165 -23.93 3.11 28.54
C SER A 165 -23.86 3.25 30.07
N VAL A 166 -24.07 4.50 30.51
CA VAL A 166 -23.98 5.06 31.86
C VAL A 166 -24.78 4.24 32.90
N PRO A 167 -24.31 4.11 34.16
CA PRO A 167 -25.08 3.47 35.22
C PRO A 167 -26.40 4.22 35.42
N VAL A 168 -27.50 3.46 35.38
CA VAL A 168 -28.83 3.94 35.78
C VAL A 168 -28.73 4.41 37.22
N ALA A 169 -28.69 5.74 37.42
CA ALA A 169 -28.86 6.34 38.73
C ALA A 169 -30.21 5.86 39.27
N GLY A 170 -30.15 5.07 40.35
CA GLY A 170 -31.32 4.54 41.02
C GLY A 170 -32.28 5.68 41.35
N LEU A 171 -33.51 5.55 40.84
CA LEU A 171 -34.65 6.35 41.23
C LEU A 171 -34.77 6.35 42.75
N GLY A 172 -34.47 7.49 43.38
CA GLY A 172 -34.79 7.72 44.79
C GLY A 172 -36.29 7.53 45.00
N SER A 173 -36.64 6.53 45.81
CA SER A 173 -38.03 6.34 46.26
C SER A 173 -38.43 7.45 47.23
N PRO A 174 -39.69 7.93 47.18
CA PRO A 174 -40.18 8.98 48.06
C PRO A 174 -40.56 8.40 49.41
N HIS A 175 -39.82 8.74 50.48
CA HIS A 175 -40.29 8.50 51.83
C HIS A 175 -41.33 9.55 52.23
N ARG A 176 -42.59 9.15 52.14
CA ARG A 176 -43.73 9.70 52.87
C ARG A 176 -43.76 9.00 54.24
N GLY A 177 -43.68 9.76 55.33
CA GLY A 177 -43.78 9.21 56.69
C GLY A 177 -44.01 10.32 57.69
N ALA A 178 -45.25 10.46 58.13
CA ALA A 178 -45.70 11.37 59.16
C ALA A 178 -45.26 10.93 60.56
N ALA A 179 -44.88 11.90 61.39
CA ALA A 179 -45.25 12.05 62.81
C ALA A 179 -44.81 13.44 63.27
#